data_AF-A0A1Q4HDG2-F1
#
_entry.id   AF-A0A1Q4HDG2-F1
#
_cell.length_a   1.000
_cell.length_b   1.000
_cell.length_c   1.000
_cell.angle_alpha   90.00
_cell.angle_beta   90.00
_cell.angle_gamma   90.00
#
_symmetry.space_group_name_H-M   'P 1'
#
loop_
_entity.id
_entity.type
_entity.pdbx_description
1 polymer ?
#
loop_
_entity_poly.entity_id
_entity_poly.type
_entity_poly.pdbx_seq_one_letter_code
_entity_poly.pdbx_strand_id
1 'polypeptide(L)'
;MSAGVARAVAAMLGATSALLWLMCMYIVARSGFSTDPAADPQGYALMFGTVVGVIAGLLFAVALPAAFPVARRRQVSRICLLLFLGATVALYLALALS
;
A
#
# COMPACT_ATOMS: atom_id res chain seq x y z
N MET A 1 27.17 2.27 8.46
CA MET A 1 26.44 2.44 7.17
C MET A 1 26.41 3.92 6.81
N SER A 2 26.76 4.31 5.58
CA SER A 2 26.75 5.74 5.19
C SER A 2 25.31 6.25 5.08
N ALA A 3 25.11 7.56 5.30
CA ALA A 3 23.78 8.17 5.23
C ALA A 3 23.13 8.03 3.83
N GLY A 4 23.95 8.02 2.77
CA GLY A 4 23.49 7.79 1.40
C GLY A 4 22.98 6.37 1.18
N VAL A 5 23.72 5.37 1.66
CA VAL A 5 23.31 3.95 1.56
C VAL A 5 22.02 3.71 2.34
N ALA A 6 21.90 4.26 3.55
CA ALA A 6 20.68 4.14 4.35
C ALA A 6 19.44 4.69 3.62
N ARG A 7 19.59 5.85 2.97
CA ARG A 7 18.51 6.46 2.18
C ARG A 7 18.16 5.65 0.93
N ALA A 8 19.16 5.08 0.25
CA ALA A 8 18.93 4.24 -0.92
C ALA A 8 18.16 2.96 -0.55
N VAL A 9 18.55 2.29 0.54
CA VAL A 9 17.84 1.11 1.06
C VAL A 9 16.40 1.48 1.45
N ALA A 10 16.20 2.59 2.15
CA ALA A 10 14.87 3.07 2.50
C ALA A 10 13.99 3.37 1.27
N ALA A 11 14.58 3.97 0.23
CA ALA A 11 13.88 4.25 -1.02
C ALA A 11 13.43 2.96 -1.71
N MET A 12 14.33 1.97 -1.78
CA MET A 12 14.08 0.69 -2.41
C MET A 12 13.01 -0.10 -1.65
N LEU A 13 13.12 -0.21 -0.32
CA LEU A 13 12.11 -0.85 0.52
C LEU A 13 10.75 -0.15 0.44
N GLY A 14 10.74 1.18 0.54
CA GLY A 14 9.51 1.97 0.47
C GLY A 14 8.82 1.83 -0.89
N ALA A 15 9.57 1.91 -1.99
CA ALA A 15 9.03 1.78 -3.34
C ALA A 15 8.51 0.36 -3.64
N THR A 16 9.26 -0.68 -3.27
CA THR A 16 8.81 -2.07 -3.46
C THR A 16 7.57 -2.37 -2.62
N SER A 17 7.51 -1.87 -1.39
CA SER A 17 6.33 -2.01 -0.53
C SER A 17 5.12 -1.28 -1.11
N ALA A 18 5.32 -0.09 -1.69
CA ALA A 18 4.27 0.66 -2.37
C ALA A 18 3.70 -0.12 -3.56
N LEU A 19 4.59 -0.69 -4.38
CA LEU A 19 4.19 -1.49 -5.53
C LEU A 19 3.37 -2.71 -5.10
N LEU A 20 3.84 -3.45 -4.10
CA LEU A 20 3.13 -4.61 -3.56
C LEU A 20 1.75 -4.22 -3.02
N TRP A 21 1.67 -3.12 -2.26
CA TRP A 21 0.40 -2.58 -1.76
C TRP A 21 -0.57 -2.27 -2.90
N LEU A 22 -0.13 -1.55 -3.94
CA LEU A 22 -0.96 -1.22 -5.08
C LEU A 22 -1.42 -2.46 -5.86
N MET A 23 -0.55 -3.47 -6.01
CA MET A 23 -0.93 -4.75 -6.62
C MET A 23 -2.00 -5.47 -5.80
N CYS A 24 -1.88 -5.48 -4.47
CA CYS A 24 -2.89 -6.05 -3.58
C CYS A 24 -4.22 -5.30 -3.67
N MET A 25 -4.20 -3.96 -3.66
CA MET A 25 -5.41 -3.15 -3.84
C MET A 25 -6.10 -3.44 -5.18
N TYR A 26 -5.33 -3.61 -6.26
CA TYR A 26 -5.88 -3.99 -7.56
C TYR A 26 -6.53 -5.38 -7.54
N ILE A 27 -5.88 -6.37 -6.90
CA ILE A 27 -6.43 -7.73 -6.76
C ILE A 27 -7.73 -7.72 -5.94
N VAL A 28 -7.75 -6.96 -4.83
CA VAL A 28 -8.94 -6.78 -3.98
C VAL A 28 -10.06 -6.11 -4.77
N ALA A 29 -9.78 -5.03 -5.50
CA ALA A 29 -10.76 -4.35 -6.35
C ALA A 29 -11.32 -5.28 -7.43
N ARG A 30 -10.45 -6.01 -8.13
CA ARG A 30 -10.85 -6.94 -9.20
C ARG A 30 -11.74 -8.06 -8.67
N SER A 31 -11.43 -8.60 -7.49
CA SER A 31 -12.27 -9.62 -6.85
C SER A 31 -13.60 -9.03 -6.37
N GLY A 32 -13.55 -7.93 -5.62
CA GLY A 32 -14.74 -7.35 -4.97
C GLY A 32 -15.75 -6.74 -5.93
N PHE A 33 -15.32 -6.19 -7.07
CA PHE A 33 -16.22 -5.66 -8.10
C PHE A 33 -16.59 -6.69 -9.18
N SER A 34 -16.17 -7.95 -9.05
CA SER A 34 -16.53 -9.00 -10.01
C SER A 34 -17.98 -9.45 -9.84
N THR A 35 -18.71 -9.55 -10.94
CA THR A 35 -20.03 -10.21 -10.98
C THR A 35 -19.93 -11.70 -11.31
N ASP A 36 -18.75 -12.19 -11.68
CA ASP A 36 -18.49 -13.60 -11.97
C ASP A 36 -18.13 -14.35 -10.68
N PRO A 37 -18.96 -15.32 -10.23
CA PRO A 37 -18.68 -16.14 -9.05
C PRO A 37 -17.41 -17.00 -9.19
N ALA A 38 -16.95 -17.25 -10.42
CA ALA A 38 -15.74 -18.02 -10.69
C ALA A 38 -14.45 -17.21 -10.49
N ALA A 39 -14.53 -15.88 -10.40
CA ALA A 39 -13.35 -15.01 -10.32
C ALA A 39 -12.59 -15.11 -8.99
N ASP A 40 -13.31 -15.29 -7.87
CA ASP A 40 -12.75 -15.54 -6.55
C ASP A 40 -13.72 -16.39 -5.71
N PRO A 41 -13.88 -17.69 -6.02
CA PRO A 41 -14.95 -18.52 -5.45
C PRO A 41 -14.87 -18.65 -3.93
N GLN A 42 -13.68 -18.51 -3.37
CA GLN A 42 -13.42 -18.63 -1.93
C GLN A 42 -13.19 -17.28 -1.24
N GLY A 43 -13.14 -16.17 -1.97
CA GLY A 43 -12.82 -14.85 -1.41
C GLY A 43 -11.36 -14.69 -0.99
N TYR A 44 -10.44 -15.52 -1.49
CA TYR A 44 -9.04 -15.49 -1.08
C TYR A 44 -8.33 -14.23 -1.54
N ALA A 45 -8.68 -13.69 -2.71
CA ALA A 45 -8.13 -12.42 -3.16
C ALA A 45 -8.55 -11.27 -2.23
N LEU A 46 -9.79 -11.27 -1.72
CA LEU A 46 -10.23 -10.31 -0.73
C LEU A 46 -9.49 -10.48 0.61
N MET A 47 -9.44 -11.69 1.17
CA MET A 47 -8.84 -11.93 2.48
C MET A 47 -7.32 -11.67 2.48
N PHE A 48 -6.57 -12.37 1.61
CA PHE A 48 -5.13 -12.26 1.58
C PHE A 48 -4.66 -10.96 0.93
N GLY A 49 -5.34 -10.48 -0.10
CA GLY A 49 -5.05 -9.19 -0.70
C GLY A 49 -5.20 -8.05 0.30
N THR A 50 -6.21 -8.10 1.16
CA THR A 50 -6.39 -7.11 2.25
C THR A 50 -5.24 -7.17 3.26
N VAL A 51 -4.98 -8.35 3.84
CA VAL A 51 -3.98 -8.50 4.91
C VAL A 51 -2.58 -8.13 4.40
N VAL A 52 -2.18 -8.69 3.25
CA VAL A 52 -0.86 -8.41 2.66
C VAL A 52 -0.78 -6.96 2.21
N GLY A 53 -1.84 -6.43 1.60
CA GLY A 53 -1.90 -5.04 1.14
C GLY A 53 -1.74 -4.04 2.28
N VAL A 54 -2.44 -4.22 3.41
CA VAL A 54 -2.33 -3.34 4.58
C VAL A 54 -0.91 -3.35 5.16
N ILE A 55 -0.30 -4.53 5.30
CA ILE A 55 1.08 -4.65 5.80
C ILE A 55 2.06 -3.95 4.84
N ALA A 56 1.95 -4.20 3.54
CA ALA A 56 2.79 -3.56 2.53
C ALA A 56 2.60 -2.04 2.49
N GLY A 57 1.37 -1.55 2.62
CA GLY A 57 1.05 -0.13 2.63
C GLY A 57 1.60 0.58 3.87
N LEU A 58 1.56 -0.07 5.03
CA LEU A 58 2.21 0.41 6.25
C LEU A 58 3.74 0.48 6.08
N LEU A 59 4.35 -0.55 5.52
CA LEU A 59 5.79 -0.56 5.24
C LEU A 59 6.18 0.57 4.29
N PHE A 60 5.39 0.84 3.24
CA PHE A 60 5.55 2.01 2.37
C PHE A 60 5.49 3.32 3.17
N ALA A 61 4.43 3.50 3.97
CA ALA A 61 4.19 4.74 4.72
C ALA A 61 5.30 5.07 5.73
N VAL A 62 5.97 4.03 6.26
CA VAL A 62 7.06 4.16 7.25
C VAL A 62 8.43 4.23 6.58
N ALA A 63 8.71 3.37 5.61
CA ALA A 63 10.05 3.24 5.02
C ALA A 63 10.38 4.36 4.03
N LEU A 64 9.43 4.75 3.17
CA LEU A 64 9.71 5.71 2.10
C LEU A 64 10.14 7.10 2.62
N PRO A 65 9.54 7.67 3.68
CA PRO A 65 10.00 8.95 4.22
C PRO A 65 11.46 8.95 4.67
N ALA A 66 12.02 7.81 5.10
CA ALA A 66 13.41 7.73 5.53
C ALA A 66 14.41 7.94 4.38
N ALA A 67 13.98 7.77 3.13
CA ALA A 67 14.76 8.07 1.93
C ALA A 67 15.04 9.56 1.72
N PHE A 68 14.33 10.44 2.43
CA PHE A 68 14.41 11.90 2.25
C PHE A 68 15.28 12.57 3.33
N PRO A 69 15.81 13.79 3.06
CA PRO A 69 16.51 14.60 4.05
C PRO A 69 15.61 14.94 5.24
N VAL A 70 16.19 15.06 6.44
CA VAL A 70 15.46 15.29 7.71
C VAL A 70 14.47 16.44 7.63
N ALA A 71 14.85 17.55 6.99
CA ALA A 71 14.00 18.73 6.79
C ALA A 71 12.66 18.43 6.07
N ARG A 72 12.62 17.42 5.19
CA ARG A 72 11.42 17.05 4.42
C ARG A 72 10.73 15.78 4.92
N ARG A 73 11.34 15.01 5.82
CA ARG A 73 10.80 13.70 6.27
C ARG A 73 9.39 13.79 6.83
N ARG A 74 9.11 14.80 7.66
CA ARG A 74 7.78 14.98 8.28
C ARG A 74 6.69 15.25 7.24
N GLN A 75 6.99 16.07 6.24
CA GLN A 75 6.07 16.36 5.14
C GLN A 75 5.81 15.11 4.31
N VAL A 76 6.86 14.40 3.90
CA VAL A 76 6.75 13.18 3.11
C VAL A 76 6.01 12.08 3.88
N SER A 77 6.26 11.92 5.17
CA SER A 77 5.55 10.97 6.03
C SER A 77 4.04 11.23 6.06
N ARG A 78 3.62 12.49 6.20
CA ARG A 78 2.20 12.85 6.11
C ARG A 78 1.61 12.50 4.75
N ILE A 79 2.32 12.81 3.66
CA ILE A 79 1.85 12.50 2.30
C ILE A 79 1.69 10.99 2.12
N CYS A 80 2.69 10.18 2.51
CA CYS A 80 2.63 8.73 2.36
C CYS A 80 1.50 8.12 3.20
N LEU A 81 1.31 8.62 4.42
CA LEU A 81 0.24 8.18 5.32
C LEU A 81 -1.14 8.56 4.78
N LEU A 82 -1.32 9.78 4.28
CA LEU A 82 -2.56 10.22 3.65
C LEU A 82 -2.87 9.45 2.37
N LEU A 83 -1.86 9.15 1.54
CA LEU A 83 -2.02 8.32 0.35
C LEU A 83 -2.42 6.90 0.72
N PHE A 84 -1.73 6.29 1.68
CA PHE A 84 -2.03 4.94 2.15
C PHE A 84 -3.45 4.85 2.71
N LEU A 85 -3.79 5.69 3.69
CA LEU A 85 -5.12 5.67 4.30
C LEU A 85 -6.20 6.08 3.30
N GLY A 86 -5.97 7.16 2.55
CA GLY A 86 -6.95 7.69 1.60
C GLY A 86 -7.31 6.68 0.53
N ALA A 87 -6.32 6.08 -0.15
CA ALA A 87 -6.59 5.11 -1.20
C ALA A 87 -7.16 3.79 -0.64
N THR A 88 -6.64 3.31 0.49
CA THR A 88 -7.12 2.07 1.12
C THR A 88 -8.58 2.23 1.60
N VAL A 89 -8.87 3.29 2.36
CA VAL A 89 -10.23 3.57 2.86
C VAL A 89 -11.19 3.84 1.70
N ALA A 90 -10.78 4.60 0.69
CA ALA A 90 -11.62 4.86 -0.47
C ALA A 90 -11.99 3.57 -1.21
N LEU A 91 -11.04 2.64 -1.39
CA LEU A 91 -11.33 1.35 -2.01
C LEU A 91 -12.34 0.55 -1.18
N TYR A 92 -12.13 0.41 0.13
CA TYR A 92 -13.05 -0.37 0.97
C TYR A 92 -14.43 0.27 1.11
N LEU A 93 -14.50 1.61 1.14
CA LEU A 93 -15.78 2.31 1.08
C LEU A 93 -16.48 2.06 -0.25
N ALA A 94 -15.77 2.10 -1.37
CA ALA A 94 -16.35 1.81 -2.68
C ALA A 94 -16.88 0.37 -2.75
N LEU A 95 -16.15 -0.60 -2.19
CA LEU A 95 -16.58 -2.01 -2.09
C LEU A 95 -17.76 -2.22 -1.14
N ALA A 96 -17.85 -1.44 -0.05
CA ALA A 96 -18.95 -1.53 0.90
C ALA A 96 -20.24 -0.89 0.36
N LEU A 97 -20.13 -0.02 -0.65
CA LEU A 97 -21.24 0.70 -1.27
C LEU A 97 -21.65 0.13 -2.63
N SER A 98 -20.87 -0.81 -3.19
CA SER A 98 -21.19 -1.55 -4.42
C SER A 98 -22.07 -2.75 -4.14
#